data_AF-A0A2U3Q0S5-F1
#
_entry.id   AF-A0A2U3Q0S5-F1
#
_cell.length_a   1.000
_cell.length_b   1.000
_cell.length_c   1.000
_cell.angle_alpha   90.00
_cell.angle_beta   90.00
_cell.angle_gamma   90.00
#
_symmetry.space_group_name_H-M   'P 1'
#
loop_
_entity.id
_entity.type
_entity.pdbx_description
1 polymer ?
#
loop_
_entity_poly.entity_id
_entity_poly.type
_entity_poly.pdbx_seq_one_letter_code
_entity_poly.pdbx_strand_id
1 'polypeptide(L)'
;MGGQVELRCSCGGVRAVVTGVSPRTVNRVVCYCDDCQAFAHQLGRADLLNAKGGSDIIQVAPSTLSFVQGQSRIAGVRLTAKGLYRWYASCCNTPVGNTLSPSVPFVGIIAQAFEGGTPAVDDVAGAPTGAILGKYAVGEPPAGSTGLNLSLILRAIGKVLAWKLRGKTWPHPFFKRETREPIYPITVLSREQREALRLLCGPQPNAQAG
;
A
#
# COMPACT_ATOMS: atom_id res chain seq x y z
N MET A 1 -17.53 -16.01 6.94
CA MET A 1 -16.14 -16.32 7.36
C MET A 1 -15.21 -15.48 6.50
N GLY A 2 -14.05 -15.04 7.03
CA GLY A 2 -13.08 -14.29 6.22
C GLY A 2 -12.15 -15.26 5.49
N GLY A 3 -11.81 -14.95 4.24
CA GLY A 3 -10.85 -15.72 3.44
C GLY A 3 -9.40 -15.37 3.77
N GLN A 4 -8.48 -15.91 2.97
CA GLN A 4 -7.07 -15.58 3.01
C GLN A 4 -6.55 -15.29 1.60
N VAL A 5 -5.54 -14.44 1.50
CA VAL A 5 -4.80 -14.20 0.25
C VAL A 5 -3.31 -14.22 0.52
N GLU A 6 -2.56 -14.81 -0.41
CA GLU A 6 -1.09 -14.89 -0.34
C GLU A 6 -0.45 -13.78 -1.15
N LEU A 7 0.59 -13.19 -0.59
CA LEU A 7 1.51 -12.31 -1.30
C LEU A 7 2.77 -13.11 -1.59
N ARG A 8 3.17 -13.12 -2.85
CA ARG A 8 4.44 -13.68 -3.31
C ARG A 8 5.14 -12.62 -4.13
N CYS A 9 6.35 -12.22 -3.72
CA CYS A 9 7.10 -11.27 -4.53
C CYS A 9 7.41 -11.85 -5.92
N SER A 10 7.69 -11.02 -6.92
CA SER A 10 7.82 -11.48 -8.31
C SER A 10 8.91 -12.55 -8.52
N CYS A 11 9.98 -12.54 -7.72
CA CYS A 11 11.01 -13.61 -7.76
C CYS A 11 10.74 -14.77 -6.79
N GLY A 12 9.66 -14.72 -6.01
CA GLY A 12 9.28 -15.74 -5.02
C GLY A 12 10.11 -15.77 -3.74
N GLY A 13 11.10 -14.89 -3.60
CA GLY A 13 11.99 -14.85 -2.43
C GLY A 13 11.34 -14.41 -1.12
N VAL A 14 10.21 -13.69 -1.18
CA VAL A 14 9.43 -13.20 -0.04
C VAL A 14 7.99 -13.69 -0.19
N ARG A 15 7.44 -14.26 0.88
CA ARG A 15 6.04 -14.69 0.95
C ARG A 15 5.38 -14.18 2.22
N ALA A 16 4.12 -13.79 2.10
CA ALA A 16 3.27 -13.38 3.19
C ALA A 16 1.85 -13.90 3.01
N VAL A 17 1.11 -13.99 4.11
CA VAL A 17 -0.30 -14.36 4.13
C VAL A 17 -1.08 -13.26 4.83
N VAL A 18 -2.21 -12.87 4.24
CA VAL A 18 -3.20 -11.99 4.88
C VAL A 18 -4.44 -12.81 5.20
N THR A 19 -4.78 -12.92 6.48
CA THR A 19 -5.88 -13.77 6.96
C THR A 19 -7.11 -12.97 7.35
N GLY A 20 -8.28 -13.62 7.33
CA GLY A 20 -9.54 -13.01 7.75
C GLY A 20 -9.99 -11.87 6.83
N VAL A 21 -9.67 -11.96 5.55
CA VAL A 21 -10.03 -10.96 4.53
C VAL A 21 -11.49 -11.10 4.15
N SER A 22 -12.19 -9.97 4.18
CA SER A 22 -13.60 -9.83 3.76
C SER A 22 -13.91 -8.35 3.53
N PRO A 23 -14.97 -8.01 2.77
CA PRO A 23 -15.41 -6.62 2.64
C PRO A 23 -15.72 -5.94 4.00
N ARG A 24 -16.04 -6.74 5.04
CA ARG A 24 -16.32 -6.26 6.40
C ARG A 24 -15.08 -6.08 7.26
N THR A 25 -13.97 -6.73 6.96
CA THR A 25 -12.74 -6.67 7.78
C THR A 25 -11.67 -5.76 7.20
N VAL A 26 -11.70 -5.49 5.89
CA VAL A 26 -10.72 -4.64 5.20
C VAL A 26 -11.33 -3.32 4.74
N ASN A 27 -10.48 -2.37 4.35
CA ASN A 27 -10.87 -1.24 3.50
C ASN A 27 -10.17 -1.39 2.15
N ARG A 28 -10.78 -0.96 1.04
CA ARG A 28 -10.14 -1.06 -0.28
C ARG A 28 -10.49 0.16 -1.13
N VAL A 29 -9.48 0.84 -1.64
CA VAL A 29 -9.63 2.06 -2.44
C VAL A 29 -8.57 2.09 -3.54
N VAL A 30 -8.86 2.79 -4.63
CA VAL A 30 -7.84 3.14 -5.62
C VAL A 30 -7.29 4.54 -5.30
N CYS A 31 -6.01 4.62 -4.96
CA CYS A 31 -5.35 5.88 -4.65
C CYS A 31 -4.56 6.39 -5.86
N TYR A 32 -4.81 7.64 -6.24
CA TYR A 32 -4.15 8.27 -7.39
C TYR A 32 -3.06 9.26 -7.00
N CYS A 33 -2.71 9.42 -5.72
CA CYS A 33 -1.73 10.45 -5.37
C CYS A 33 -0.36 10.24 -6.02
N ASP A 34 0.28 11.36 -6.29
CA ASP A 34 1.65 11.45 -6.76
C ASP A 34 2.63 10.63 -5.89
N ASP A 35 2.41 10.56 -4.57
CA ASP A 35 3.26 9.73 -3.70
C ASP A 35 3.06 8.21 -3.90
N CYS A 36 1.89 7.72 -4.31
CA CYS A 36 1.71 6.30 -4.66
C CYS A 36 2.35 6.00 -6.01
N GLN A 37 2.22 6.91 -6.97
CA GLN A 37 2.88 6.82 -8.27
C GLN A 37 4.40 6.86 -8.13
N ALA A 38 4.94 7.86 -7.43
CA ALA A 38 6.37 8.01 -7.17
C ALA A 38 6.98 6.80 -6.49
N PHE A 39 6.24 6.14 -5.58
CA PHE A 39 6.70 4.89 -4.98
C PHE A 39 6.79 3.75 -6.00
N ALA A 40 5.79 3.60 -6.87
CA ALA A 40 5.85 2.60 -7.94
C ALA A 40 7.02 2.88 -8.89
N HIS A 41 7.25 4.13 -9.28
CA HIS A 41 8.41 4.53 -10.09
C HIS A 41 9.74 4.30 -9.38
N GLN A 42 9.86 4.61 -8.09
CA GLN A 42 11.06 4.35 -7.28
C GLN A 42 11.43 2.86 -7.27
N LEU A 43 10.43 1.99 -7.33
CA LEU A 43 10.63 0.54 -7.37
C LEU A 43 10.87 0.00 -8.79
N GLY A 44 10.71 0.83 -9.83
CA GLY A 44 10.66 0.37 -11.21
C GLY A 44 9.46 -0.53 -11.48
N ARG A 45 8.37 -0.35 -10.71
CA ARG A 45 7.16 -1.18 -10.72
C ARG A 45 5.91 -0.42 -11.10
N ALA A 46 6.04 0.51 -12.05
CA ALA A 46 4.90 1.25 -12.60
C ALA A 46 3.89 0.33 -13.31
N ASP A 47 4.29 -0.90 -13.67
CA ASP A 47 3.40 -1.98 -14.16
C ASP A 47 2.26 -2.32 -13.17
N LEU A 48 2.42 -2.00 -11.89
CA LEU A 48 1.41 -2.23 -10.87
C LEU A 48 0.36 -1.10 -10.78
N LEU A 49 0.58 0.02 -11.47
CA LEU A 49 -0.39 1.11 -11.55
C LEU A 49 -1.43 0.79 -12.62
N ASN A 50 -2.67 1.24 -12.41
CA ASN A 50 -3.66 1.21 -13.48
C ASN A 50 -3.34 2.28 -14.55
N ALA A 51 -4.06 2.24 -15.67
CA ALA A 51 -3.84 3.14 -16.81
C ALA A 51 -3.91 4.65 -16.49
N LYS A 52 -4.50 5.03 -15.34
CA LYS A 52 -4.60 6.41 -14.86
C LYS A 52 -3.63 6.72 -13.71
N GLY A 53 -2.63 5.87 -13.46
CA GLY A 53 -1.64 6.04 -12.39
C GLY A 53 -2.15 5.66 -10.99
N GLY A 54 -3.27 4.93 -10.90
CA GLY A 54 -3.88 4.55 -9.62
C GLY A 54 -3.31 3.25 -9.06
N SER A 55 -3.03 3.23 -7.76
CA SER A 55 -2.74 2.01 -7.01
C SER A 55 -4.03 1.47 -6.37
N ASP A 56 -4.40 0.23 -6.67
CA ASP A 56 -5.48 -0.47 -5.97
C ASP A 56 -4.97 -0.99 -4.64
N ILE A 57 -5.43 -0.42 -3.52
CA ILE A 57 -4.87 -0.67 -2.20
C ILE A 57 -5.93 -1.32 -1.32
N ILE A 58 -5.65 -2.54 -0.87
CA ILE A 58 -6.34 -3.16 0.25
C ILE A 58 -5.64 -2.77 1.56
N GLN A 59 -6.43 -2.37 2.55
CA GLN A 59 -5.98 -1.90 3.84
C GLN A 59 -6.47 -2.87 4.91
N VAL A 60 -5.52 -3.41 5.67
CA VAL A 60 -5.75 -4.45 6.66
C VAL A 60 -5.12 -4.07 8.01
N ALA A 61 -5.53 -4.79 9.05
CA ALA A 61 -4.90 -4.65 10.36
C ALA A 61 -3.54 -5.37 10.38
N PRO A 62 -2.51 -4.83 11.06
CA PRO A 62 -1.18 -5.43 11.10
C PRO A 62 -1.16 -6.90 11.52
N SER A 63 -1.90 -7.25 12.57
CA SER A 63 -2.00 -8.64 13.09
C SER A 63 -2.54 -9.68 12.10
N THR A 64 -3.12 -9.24 10.98
CA THR A 64 -3.64 -10.15 9.94
C THR A 64 -2.63 -10.47 8.86
N LEU A 65 -1.54 -9.70 8.76
CA LEU A 65 -0.45 -9.89 7.81
C LEU A 65 0.72 -10.60 8.50
N SER A 66 1.16 -11.73 7.95
CA SER A 66 2.33 -12.47 8.44
C SER A 66 3.26 -12.79 7.29
N PHE A 67 4.53 -12.41 7.41
CA PHE A 67 5.58 -12.89 6.50
C PHE A 67 5.98 -14.31 6.91
N VAL A 68 5.89 -15.24 5.97
CA VAL A 68 6.21 -16.66 6.18
C VAL A 68 7.55 -17.05 5.56
N GLN A 69 8.13 -16.19 4.71
CA GLN A 69 9.43 -16.40 4.07
C GLN A 69 10.07 -15.07 3.69
N GLY A 70 11.40 -14.98 3.77
CA GLY A 70 12.18 -13.92 3.12
C GLY A 70 12.24 -12.59 3.88
N GLN A 71 11.99 -12.59 5.19
CA GLN A 71 11.95 -11.39 6.03
C GLN A 71 13.26 -10.58 5.97
N SER A 72 14.41 -11.25 5.81
CA SER A 72 15.72 -10.60 5.63
C SER A 72 15.85 -9.78 4.33
N ARG A 73 14.92 -9.97 3.38
CA ARG A 73 14.87 -9.27 2.10
C ARG A 73 13.80 -8.18 2.10
N ILE A 74 13.25 -7.80 3.26
CA ILE A 74 12.32 -6.69 3.38
C ILE A 74 13.11 -5.42 3.68
N ALA A 75 12.77 -4.35 2.97
CA ALA A 75 13.31 -3.01 3.20
C ALA A 75 12.19 -1.97 3.14
N GLY A 76 12.44 -0.79 3.68
CA GLY A 76 11.55 0.36 3.64
C GLY A 76 12.16 1.54 2.92
N VAL A 77 11.31 2.34 2.29
CA VAL A 77 11.64 3.68 1.81
C VAL A 77 10.59 4.66 2.31
N ARG A 78 11.02 5.89 2.59
CA ARG A 78 10.13 7.03 2.85
C ARG A 78 10.43 8.11 1.84
N LEU A 79 9.39 8.59 1.15
CA LEU A 79 9.54 9.68 0.18
C LEU A 79 9.86 11.02 0.86
N THR A 80 9.55 11.15 2.16
CA THR A 80 9.99 12.26 3.02
C THR A 80 10.21 11.75 4.45
N ALA A 81 10.96 12.51 5.25
CA ALA A 81 11.21 12.20 6.66
C ALA A 81 9.95 12.16 7.55
N LYS A 82 8.80 12.67 7.08
CA LYS A 82 7.50 12.61 7.79
C LYS A 82 6.43 11.81 7.04
N GLY A 83 6.75 11.27 5.87
CA GLY A 83 5.83 10.51 5.03
C GLY A 83 5.61 9.08 5.51
N LEU A 84 4.75 8.35 4.79
CA LEU A 84 4.47 6.94 5.03
C LEU A 84 5.74 6.10 4.93
N TYR A 85 5.77 5.02 5.72
CA TYR A 85 6.68 3.91 5.51
C TYR A 85 6.17 3.08 4.35
N ARG A 86 7.01 2.83 3.35
CA ARG A 86 6.66 2.05 2.17
C ARG A 86 7.62 0.87 2.06
N TRP A 87 7.09 -0.32 2.28
CA TRP A 87 7.82 -1.57 2.42
C TRP A 87 7.83 -2.34 1.12
N TYR A 88 8.96 -2.94 0.78
CA TYR A 88 9.14 -3.74 -0.43
C TYR A 88 10.12 -4.89 -0.20
N ALA A 89 10.03 -5.90 -1.06
CA ALA A 89 11.00 -6.97 -1.15
C ALA A 89 12.21 -6.50 -1.96
N SER A 90 13.36 -6.28 -1.32
CA SER A 90 14.58 -5.73 -1.95
C SER A 90 15.16 -6.60 -3.06
N CYS A 91 14.83 -7.90 -3.07
CA CYS A 91 15.27 -8.84 -4.09
C CYS A 91 14.66 -8.63 -5.49
N CYS A 92 13.53 -7.92 -5.60
CA CYS A 92 12.83 -7.72 -6.89
C CYS A 92 11.93 -6.48 -6.90
N ASN A 93 12.11 -5.59 -5.92
CA ASN A 93 11.34 -4.36 -5.74
C ASN A 93 9.81 -4.55 -5.69
N THR A 94 9.32 -5.74 -5.30
CA THR A 94 7.87 -5.94 -5.15
C THR A 94 7.38 -5.22 -3.90
N PRO A 95 6.37 -4.34 -3.98
CA PRO A 95 5.80 -3.70 -2.80
C PRO A 95 5.10 -4.74 -1.91
N VAL A 96 5.33 -4.69 -0.61
CA VAL A 96 4.76 -5.65 0.38
C VAL A 96 3.94 -4.98 1.47
N GLY A 97 3.91 -3.65 1.51
CA GLY A 97 2.99 -2.91 2.36
C GLY A 97 3.35 -1.44 2.51
N ASN A 98 2.45 -0.66 3.09
CA ASN A 98 2.74 0.69 3.58
C ASN A 98 2.06 0.92 4.92
N THR A 99 2.69 1.70 5.79
CA THR A 99 2.18 1.99 7.14
C THR A 99 2.32 3.48 7.46
N LEU A 100 1.38 4.01 8.24
CA LEU A 100 1.43 5.41 8.70
C LEU A 100 2.43 5.56 9.85
N SER A 101 2.15 4.85 10.94
CA SER A 101 2.97 4.84 12.15
C SER A 101 2.75 3.51 12.89
N PRO A 102 3.65 3.15 13.83
CA PRO A 102 3.52 1.90 14.60
C PRO A 102 2.24 1.80 15.45
N SER A 103 1.61 2.94 15.79
CA SER A 103 0.44 2.99 16.68
C SER A 103 -0.90 2.98 15.94
N VAL A 104 -0.89 3.21 14.62
CA VAL A 104 -2.09 3.21 13.79
C VAL A 104 -2.18 1.86 13.08
N PRO A 105 -3.15 0.99 13.42
CA PRO A 105 -3.28 -0.33 12.81
C PRO A 105 -3.73 -0.20 11.35
N PHE A 106 -2.81 0.04 10.43
CA PHE A 106 -3.11 0.28 9.03
C PHE A 106 -1.93 -0.18 8.19
N VAL A 107 -2.13 -1.29 7.47
CA VAL A 107 -1.21 -1.74 6.43
C VAL A 107 -1.95 -1.68 5.10
N GLY A 108 -1.50 -0.82 4.19
CA GLY A 108 -1.96 -0.83 2.80
C GLY A 108 -1.09 -1.77 1.96
N ILE A 109 -1.67 -2.59 1.08
CA ILE A 109 -0.97 -3.49 0.17
C ILE A 109 -1.59 -3.31 -1.21
N ILE A 110 -0.76 -3.28 -2.25
CA ILE A 110 -1.23 -3.16 -3.63
C ILE A 110 -1.84 -4.49 -4.06
N ALA A 111 -3.09 -4.49 -4.54
CA ALA A 111 -3.82 -5.70 -4.88
C ALA A 111 -3.10 -6.53 -5.97
N GLN A 112 -2.48 -5.86 -6.93
CA GLN A 112 -1.70 -6.48 -8.00
C GLN A 112 -0.43 -7.21 -7.50
N ALA A 113 0.03 -6.94 -6.27
CA ALA A 113 1.20 -7.60 -5.69
C ALA A 113 0.88 -8.95 -5.03
N PHE A 114 -0.41 -9.32 -4.90
CA PHE A 114 -0.80 -10.63 -4.41
C PHE A 114 -0.61 -11.73 -5.47
N GLU A 115 -0.43 -12.96 -5.02
CA GLU A 115 -0.46 -14.12 -5.90
C GLU A 115 -1.86 -14.27 -6.50
N GLY A 116 -1.94 -14.43 -7.83
CA GLY A 116 -3.20 -14.33 -8.56
C GLY A 116 -3.68 -12.90 -8.83
N GLY A 117 -2.95 -11.88 -8.37
CA GLY A 117 -3.21 -10.47 -8.64
C GLY A 117 -4.55 -9.96 -8.11
N THR A 118 -5.07 -8.92 -8.76
CA THR A 118 -6.36 -8.30 -8.40
C THR A 118 -7.54 -9.29 -8.32
N PRO A 119 -7.72 -10.25 -9.26
CA PRO A 119 -8.80 -11.23 -9.17
C PRO A 119 -8.83 -12.02 -7.86
N ALA A 120 -7.67 -12.50 -7.38
CA ALA A 120 -7.59 -13.23 -6.11
C ALA A 120 -7.99 -12.36 -4.91
N VAL A 121 -7.72 -11.06 -4.97
CA VAL A 121 -8.15 -10.11 -3.95
C VAL A 121 -9.64 -9.80 -4.08
N ASP A 122 -10.19 -9.69 -5.29
CA ASP A 122 -11.62 -9.47 -5.54
C ASP A 122 -12.48 -10.57 -4.92
N ASP A 123 -12.07 -11.84 -5.09
CA ASP A 123 -12.79 -13.02 -4.58
C ASP A 123 -13.00 -12.99 -3.06
N VAL A 124 -12.05 -12.40 -2.31
CA VAL A 124 -12.12 -12.37 -0.84
C VAL A 124 -12.50 -11.01 -0.28
N ALA A 125 -12.05 -9.90 -0.88
CA ALA A 125 -12.18 -8.55 -0.33
C ALA A 125 -13.33 -7.77 -0.98
N GLY A 126 -13.81 -8.22 -2.13
CA GLY A 126 -14.69 -7.46 -3.01
C GLY A 126 -13.99 -6.29 -3.69
N ALA A 127 -14.70 -5.63 -4.60
CA ALA A 127 -14.19 -4.49 -5.37
C ALA A 127 -13.81 -3.29 -4.48
N PRO A 128 -12.93 -2.37 -4.98
CA PRO A 128 -12.65 -1.11 -4.31
C PRO A 128 -13.92 -0.31 -4.03
N THR A 129 -14.04 0.27 -2.83
CA THR A 129 -15.21 1.06 -2.45
C THR A 129 -15.23 2.47 -3.03
N GLY A 130 -14.14 2.88 -3.70
CA GLY A 130 -14.03 4.15 -4.38
C GLY A 130 -12.59 4.52 -4.74
N ALA A 131 -12.45 5.65 -5.43
CA ALA A 131 -11.18 6.25 -5.81
C ALA A 131 -10.92 7.54 -5.01
N ILE A 132 -9.66 7.80 -4.69
CA ILE A 132 -9.24 8.98 -3.92
C ILE A 132 -8.06 9.69 -4.57
N LEU A 133 -7.94 11.00 -4.31
CA LEU A 133 -6.84 11.85 -4.78
C LEU A 133 -6.69 11.88 -6.30
N GLY A 134 -7.81 11.79 -7.02
CA GLY A 134 -7.87 11.77 -8.48
C GLY A 134 -7.32 13.03 -9.15
N LYS A 135 -7.12 14.13 -8.42
CA LYS A 135 -6.44 15.33 -8.96
C LYS A 135 -5.02 15.07 -9.48
N TYR A 136 -4.42 13.94 -9.10
CA TYR A 136 -3.12 13.46 -9.57
C TYR A 136 -3.24 12.31 -10.58
N ALA A 137 -4.44 11.89 -10.95
CA ALA A 137 -4.63 10.84 -11.95
C ALA A 137 -4.09 11.30 -13.31
N VAL A 138 -3.46 10.37 -14.04
CA VAL A 138 -3.01 10.61 -15.41
C VAL A 138 -4.24 10.81 -16.31
N GLY A 139 -4.27 11.93 -17.03
CA GLY A 139 -5.41 12.31 -17.85
C GLY A 139 -6.64 12.70 -17.02
N GLU A 140 -7.83 12.31 -17.48
CA GLU A 140 -9.07 12.69 -16.80
C GLU A 140 -9.26 11.91 -15.49
N PRO A 141 -9.55 12.58 -14.36
CA PRO A 141 -9.74 11.91 -13.07
C PRO A 141 -10.96 10.98 -13.08
N PRO A 142 -10.94 9.85 -12.36
CA PRO A 142 -12.14 9.06 -12.14
C PRO A 142 -13.24 9.88 -11.45
N ALA A 143 -14.50 9.63 -11.81
CA ALA A 143 -15.64 10.31 -11.21
C ALA A 143 -15.64 10.20 -9.67
N GLY A 144 -15.94 11.31 -8.99
CA GLY A 144 -16.03 11.36 -7.52
C GLY A 144 -14.70 11.23 -6.76
N SER A 145 -13.55 11.26 -7.46
CA SER A 145 -12.23 11.01 -6.83
C SER A 145 -11.42 12.26 -6.50
N THR A 146 -11.82 13.44 -6.99
CA THR A 146 -11.11 14.72 -6.79
C THR A 146 -11.53 15.45 -5.51
N GLY A 147 -12.79 15.29 -5.10
CA GLY A 147 -13.37 15.91 -3.91
C GLY A 147 -13.14 15.11 -2.63
N LEU A 148 -13.56 15.70 -1.49
CA LEU A 148 -13.55 15.03 -0.21
C LEU A 148 -14.70 14.01 -0.12
N ASN A 149 -14.36 12.73 -0.10
CA ASN A 149 -15.35 11.67 0.08
C ASN A 149 -15.49 11.30 1.58
N LEU A 150 -16.41 11.99 2.27
CA LEU A 150 -16.65 11.78 3.71
C LEU A 150 -17.01 10.33 4.05
N SER A 151 -17.74 9.64 3.18
CA SER A 151 -18.13 8.25 3.42
C SER A 151 -16.92 7.30 3.47
N LEU A 152 -15.96 7.48 2.55
CA LEU A 152 -14.71 6.72 2.52
C LEU A 152 -13.82 7.04 3.73
N ILE A 153 -13.78 8.31 4.13
CA ILE A 153 -13.00 8.75 5.29
C ILE A 153 -13.57 8.16 6.58
N LEU A 154 -14.88 8.30 6.81
CA LEU A 154 -15.56 7.73 7.98
C LEU A 154 -15.42 6.21 8.03
N ARG A 155 -15.50 5.54 6.87
CA ARG A 155 -15.25 4.11 6.76
C ARG A 155 -13.82 3.76 7.21
N ALA A 156 -12.80 4.46 6.71
CA ALA A 156 -11.41 4.21 7.08
C ALA A 156 -11.17 4.45 8.59
N ILE A 157 -11.70 5.55 9.14
CA ILE A 157 -11.63 5.84 10.58
C ILE A 157 -12.30 4.74 11.40
N GLY A 158 -13.52 4.34 11.03
CA GLY A 158 -14.25 3.26 11.71
C GLY A 158 -13.48 1.94 11.72
N LYS A 159 -12.81 1.59 10.62
CA LYS A 159 -11.94 0.39 10.54
C LYS A 159 -10.77 0.50 11.50
N VAL A 160 -10.02 1.61 11.47
CA VAL A 160 -8.88 1.84 12.35
C VAL A 160 -9.27 1.78 13.83
N LEU A 161 -10.37 2.44 14.21
CA LEU A 161 -10.89 2.39 15.58
C LEU A 161 -11.27 0.96 15.97
N ALA A 162 -12.01 0.25 15.12
CA ALA A 162 -12.45 -1.11 15.41
C ALA A 162 -11.28 -2.11 15.46
N TRP A 163 -10.21 -1.91 14.68
CA TRP A 163 -8.98 -2.71 14.77
C TRP A 163 -8.22 -2.41 16.06
N LYS A 164 -8.12 -1.13 16.44
CA LYS A 164 -7.45 -0.71 17.68
C LYS A 164 -8.14 -1.26 18.93
N LEU A 165 -9.47 -1.16 18.99
CA LEU A 165 -10.28 -1.70 20.09
C LEU A 165 -10.17 -3.23 20.22
N ARG A 166 -9.98 -3.93 19.09
CA ARG A 166 -9.79 -5.38 19.05
C ARG A 166 -8.34 -5.82 19.22
N GLY A 167 -7.43 -4.91 19.58
CA GLY A 167 -6.01 -5.22 19.78
C GLY A 167 -5.25 -5.60 18.50
N LYS A 168 -5.83 -5.37 17.31
CA LYS A 168 -5.29 -5.86 16.03
C LYS A 168 -4.06 -5.11 15.52
N THR A 169 -3.54 -4.14 16.29
CA THR A 169 -2.26 -3.48 16.02
C THR A 169 -1.08 -4.44 16.17
N TRP A 170 -1.18 -5.43 17.07
CA TRP A 170 -0.10 -6.38 17.38
C TRP A 170 -0.55 -7.84 17.18
N PRO A 171 0.35 -8.74 16.72
CA PRO A 171 1.73 -8.47 16.29
C PRO A 171 1.78 -7.55 15.06
N HIS A 172 2.86 -6.77 14.93
CA HIS A 172 3.04 -5.85 13.80
C HIS A 172 4.17 -6.39 12.90
N PRO A 173 3.94 -6.60 11.59
CA PRO A 173 4.92 -7.25 10.73
C PRO A 173 6.13 -6.37 10.40
N PHE A 174 6.05 -5.07 10.67
CA PHE A 174 7.08 -4.07 10.33
C PHE A 174 7.69 -3.29 11.51
N PHE A 175 7.14 -3.38 12.73
CA PHE A 175 7.61 -2.60 13.88
C PHE A 175 7.76 -3.47 15.12
N LYS A 176 8.72 -3.16 15.98
CA LYS A 176 8.89 -3.79 17.29
C LYS A 176 7.88 -3.20 18.28
N ARG A 177 7.31 -4.03 19.16
CA ARG A 177 6.25 -3.58 20.09
C ARG A 177 6.79 -2.67 21.17
N GLU A 178 7.98 -3.00 21.67
CA GLU A 178 8.62 -2.39 22.82
C GLU A 178 9.20 -1.03 22.44
N THR A 179 10.00 -0.97 21.36
CA THR A 179 10.70 0.25 20.94
C THR A 179 9.90 1.08 19.95
N ARG A 180 8.89 0.51 19.29
CA ARG A 180 8.15 1.11 18.15
C ARG A 180 9.03 1.40 16.93
N GLU A 181 10.26 0.89 16.92
CA GLU A 181 11.17 1.06 15.80
C GLU A 181 10.83 0.10 14.66
N PRO A 182 11.16 0.48 13.42
CA PRO A 182 11.20 -0.43 12.28
C PRO A 182 11.96 -1.72 12.56
N ILE A 183 11.44 -2.85 12.11
CA ILE A 183 12.16 -4.14 12.12
C ILE A 183 13.21 -4.16 10.99
N TYR A 184 12.91 -3.52 9.86
CA TYR A 184 13.69 -3.57 8.62
C TYR A 184 14.40 -2.24 8.35
N PRO A 185 15.50 -2.24 7.57
CA PRO A 185 16.21 -1.02 7.20
C PRO A 185 15.30 -0.07 6.42
N ILE A 186 15.49 1.23 6.63
CA ILE A 186 14.73 2.29 5.95
C ILE A 186 15.68 3.31 5.34
N THR A 187 15.43 3.66 4.09
CA THR A 187 16.01 4.84 3.44
C THR A 187 14.98 5.97 3.37
N VAL A 188 15.46 7.21 3.43
CA VAL A 188 14.64 8.40 3.16
C VAL A 188 15.19 9.04 1.90
N LEU A 189 14.33 9.31 0.93
CA LEU A 189 14.76 9.95 -0.31
C LEU A 189 15.18 11.40 -0.05
N SER A 190 16.16 11.87 -0.82
CA SER A 190 16.44 13.28 -0.92
C SER A 190 15.27 14.01 -1.59
N ARG A 191 15.24 15.35 -1.42
CA ARG A 191 14.22 16.18 -2.06
C ARG A 191 14.28 16.05 -3.58
N GLU A 192 15.49 16.09 -4.13
CA GLU A 192 15.79 16.04 -5.56
C GLU A 192 15.37 14.68 -6.15
N GLN A 193 15.68 13.58 -5.46
CA GLN A 193 15.23 12.23 -5.85
C GLN A 193 13.70 12.16 -5.91
N ARG A 194 13.01 12.70 -4.90
CA ARG A 194 11.55 12.73 -4.87
C ARG A 194 10.97 13.59 -5.99
N GLU A 195 11.55 14.76 -6.26
CA GLU A 195 11.10 15.66 -7.31
C GLU A 195 11.28 15.03 -8.70
N ALA A 196 12.40 14.33 -8.94
CA ALA A 196 12.62 13.58 -10.17
C ALA A 196 11.52 12.51 -10.40
N LEU A 197 11.14 11.77 -9.36
CA LEU A 197 10.05 10.78 -9.44
C LEU A 197 8.69 11.43 -9.74
N ARG A 198 8.44 12.64 -9.25
CA ARG A 198 7.18 13.35 -9.46
C ARG A 198 6.98 13.81 -10.91
N LEU A 199 8.05 13.98 -11.68
CA LEU A 199 7.97 14.25 -13.11
C LEU A 199 7.34 13.08 -13.89
N LEU A 200 7.40 11.87 -13.34
CA LEU A 200 6.77 10.66 -13.90
C LEU A 200 5.31 10.50 -13.47
N CYS A 201 4.83 11.31 -12.54
CA CYS A 201 3.50 11.19 -11.96
C CYS A 201 2.49 12.07 -12.70
N GLY A 202 1.21 11.73 -12.60
CA GLY A 202 0.12 12.53 -13.12
C GLY A 202 -0.01 13.92 -12.45
N PRO A 203 -0.83 14.82 -13.03
CA PRO A 203 -1.79 14.51 -14.11
C PRO A 203 -1.19 14.45 -15.52
N GLN A 204 0.00 15.01 -15.71
CA GLN A 204 0.72 15.06 -16.98
C GLN A 204 2.15 14.53 -16.79
N PRO A 205 2.35 13.20 -16.88
CA PRO A 205 3.67 12.63 -16.74
C PRO A 205 4.55 13.04 -17.92
N ASN A 206 5.81 13.39 -17.66
CA ASN A 206 6.76 13.69 -18.72
C ASN A 206 7.16 12.41 -19.47
N ALA A 207 6.91 12.38 -20.78
CA ALA A 207 7.24 11.24 -21.64
C ALA A 207 8.75 10.93 -21.75
N GLN A 208 9.64 11.81 -21.27
CA GLN A 208 11.09 11.70 -21.44
C GLN A 208 11.87 11.11 -20.26
N ALA A 209 11.19 10.56 -19.24
CA ALA A 209 11.85 10.00 -18.07
C ALA A 209 11.78 8.45 -18.00
N GLY A 210 11.53 7.79 -19.14
CA GLY A 210 11.61 6.35 -19.35
C GLY A 210 12.84 5.94 -20.14
#